data_AF-E0S5X0-F1
#
_entry.id   AF-E0S5X0-F1
#
_cell.length_a   1.000
_cell.length_b   1.000
_cell.length_c   1.000
_cell.angle_alpha   90.00
_cell.angle_beta   90.00
_cell.angle_gamma   90.00
#
_symmetry.space_group_name_H-M   'P 1'
#
loop_
_entity.id
_entity.type
_entity.pdbx_description
1 polymer ?
#
loop_
_entity_poly.entity_id
_entity_poly.type
_entity_poly.pdbx_seq_one_letter_code
_entity_poly.pdbx_strand_id
1 'polypeptide(L)'
;MNWEDELMALGVPYTERKRNSPLRKKLSIIKKLKNINSESVEAIKSDLEKEDMSKFTSEIVTSILLSKVQSTDDIKSVVRVTSALTSCSDFMRLLMSELGKIINHGIEETEKYWLAAFFFDLQTLSRRTVDKEERRENLIRDLCNKISEKPRILFLGYIMENYKDELSQAEVSNQAKRIDPQTSEDRGGRLDVVARSLGIKVCDEGYDLKKMADVENEEFHYYTGRTASLECYDGGLDIKEIRDYIIMHSGDTEKLDALSKSIKNVNNQKEVVFMLMQLKLNPNFISSIARILKNMGAVARKVVAVLFREIYQAKNPSHNDVISNCLLISEMCKFREVSSDEMFGLLDYLFKTKNIEAYCMCLNGIGRYFLLNEATSHRIREFIERIRNYRASKVDFVHVNNCLSRLFSPSQSILCADYTGFFRYFFRKEAFDGDSLLWSCLIKSKATLMSIFLHPWVFEDIDFLASVVHKAEISMQVMNVIIPSIEIMYGYSKHKSISLARLYSSLMLLENKDTWAYLVDRALQLKVGASFRCKIAMMLLQKMPIDMQRQYFSVLRDCVNKEESLDLKILFTNFCESIGMEAPTMDYDDSFDEELNFVRSYA
;
A
#
# COMPACT_ATOMS: atom_id res chain seq x y z
N MET A 1 1.42 41.63 20.99
CA MET A 1 2.36 41.20 22.04
C MET A 1 3.17 40.06 21.44
N ASN A 2 4.51 40.10 21.51
CA ASN A 2 5.31 38.98 21.03
C ASN A 2 5.10 37.79 21.96
N TRP A 3 5.22 36.55 21.46
CA TRP A 3 5.02 35.34 22.28
C TRP A 3 5.96 35.30 23.49
N GLU A 4 7.19 35.78 23.32
CA GLU A 4 8.16 35.90 24.42
C GLU A 4 7.69 36.81 25.56
N ASP A 5 7.11 37.97 25.23
CA ASP A 5 6.57 38.90 26.23
C ASP A 5 5.42 38.24 26.99
N GLU A 6 4.59 37.49 26.27
CA GLU A 6 3.45 36.78 26.84
C GLU A 6 3.92 35.66 27.79
N LEU A 7 4.89 34.84 27.40
CA LEU A 7 5.50 33.82 28.26
C LEU A 7 6.06 34.41 29.55
N MET A 8 6.72 35.57 29.46
CA MET A 8 7.25 36.29 30.62
C MET A 8 6.13 36.76 31.56
N ALA A 9 4.99 37.21 31.01
CA ALA A 9 3.81 37.58 31.79
C ALA A 9 3.12 36.36 32.44
N LEU A 10 3.03 35.23 31.71
CA LEU A 10 2.44 33.97 32.21
C LEU A 10 3.25 33.34 33.35
N GLY A 11 4.56 33.60 33.40
CA GLY A 11 5.43 33.08 34.44
C GLY A 11 5.21 33.71 35.83
N VAL A 12 4.39 34.77 35.99
CA VAL A 12 4.13 35.43 37.29
C VAL A 12 3.22 34.56 38.16
N PRO A 13 3.63 34.14 39.37
CA PRO A 13 2.85 33.21 40.17
C PRO A 13 1.63 33.94 40.75
N TYR A 14 0.43 33.48 40.41
CA TYR A 14 -0.78 33.89 41.10
C TYR A 14 -0.94 33.09 42.40
N THR A 15 -0.87 33.79 43.53
CA THR A 15 -1.14 33.22 44.86
C THR A 15 -2.57 33.54 45.29
N GLU A 16 -3.55 32.81 44.75
CA GLU A 16 -4.91 32.78 45.31
C GLU A 16 -5.18 31.48 46.07
N ARG A 17 -6.02 31.57 47.11
CA ARG A 17 -6.46 30.40 47.88
C ARG A 17 -7.36 29.50 47.02
N LYS A 18 -6.88 28.30 46.71
CA LYS A 18 -7.60 27.30 45.92
C LYS A 18 -8.77 26.70 46.69
N ARG A 19 -9.92 26.58 46.03
CA ARG A 19 -11.15 25.93 46.54
C ARG A 19 -11.06 24.42 46.33
N ASN A 20 -11.67 23.66 47.21
CA ASN A 20 -11.73 22.20 47.09
C ASN A 20 -13.14 21.76 46.64
N SER A 21 -13.40 21.81 45.33
CA SER A 21 -14.71 21.41 44.79
C SER A 21 -14.92 19.89 44.73
N PRO A 22 -16.17 19.43 44.53
CA PRO A 22 -16.49 18.00 44.41
C PRO A 22 -15.72 17.31 43.29
N LEU A 23 -15.44 16.01 43.48
CA LEU A 23 -14.71 15.14 42.53
C LEU A 23 -15.22 15.27 41.08
N ARG A 24 -16.54 15.37 40.89
CA ARG A 24 -17.16 15.52 39.56
C ARG A 24 -16.68 16.75 38.80
N LYS A 25 -16.45 17.88 39.48
CA LYS A 25 -15.94 19.10 38.85
C LYS A 25 -14.48 18.93 38.42
N LYS A 26 -13.65 18.32 39.29
CA LYS A 26 -12.24 18.05 38.99
C LYS A 26 -12.06 17.10 37.80
N LEU A 27 -12.85 16.03 37.73
CA LEU A 27 -12.85 15.10 36.58
C LEU A 27 -13.31 15.78 35.28
N SER A 28 -14.27 16.70 35.37
CA SER A 28 -14.72 17.50 34.22
C SER A 28 -13.59 18.37 33.67
N ILE A 29 -12.84 19.04 34.55
CA ILE A 29 -11.65 19.83 34.17
C ILE A 29 -10.60 18.96 33.49
N ILE A 30 -10.27 17.79 34.07
CA ILE A 30 -9.30 16.84 33.49
C ILE A 30 -9.73 16.36 32.10
N LYS A 31 -11.05 16.17 31.87
CA LYS A 31 -11.57 15.78 30.56
C LYS A 31 -11.43 16.91 29.53
N LYS A 32 -11.64 18.17 29.92
CA LYS A 32 -11.45 19.33 29.05
C LYS A 32 -9.99 19.49 28.60
N LEU A 33 -9.02 19.12 29.45
CA LEU A 33 -7.59 19.18 29.11
C LEU A 33 -7.18 18.32 27.90
N LYS A 34 -7.97 17.30 27.53
CA LYS A 34 -7.66 16.49 26.34
C LYS A 34 -7.92 17.22 25.02
N ASN A 35 -8.74 18.26 25.03
CA ASN A 35 -9.13 19.04 23.85
C ASN A 35 -9.06 20.54 24.18
N ILE A 36 -7.84 21.06 24.34
CA ILE A 36 -7.62 22.50 24.59
C ILE A 36 -7.71 23.23 23.24
N ASN A 37 -8.59 24.21 23.15
CA ASN A 37 -8.72 25.10 22.00
C ASN A 37 -8.74 26.57 22.48
N SER A 38 -8.51 27.52 21.58
CA SER A 38 -8.41 28.95 21.88
C SER A 38 -9.63 29.51 22.65
N GLU A 39 -10.84 29.04 22.35
CA GLU A 39 -12.08 29.47 23.00
C GLU A 39 -12.21 28.98 24.46
N SER A 40 -11.64 27.82 24.78
CA SER A 40 -11.74 27.21 26.11
C SER A 40 -10.58 27.55 27.04
N VAL A 41 -9.49 28.15 26.54
CA VAL A 41 -8.27 28.45 27.31
C VAL A 41 -8.59 29.20 28.60
N GLU A 42 -9.22 30.38 28.51
CA GLU A 42 -9.47 31.22 29.68
C GLU A 42 -10.40 30.57 30.69
N ALA A 43 -11.40 29.83 30.21
CA ALA A 43 -12.31 29.09 31.08
C ALA A 43 -11.58 27.97 31.84
N ILE A 44 -10.75 27.18 31.14
CA ILE A 44 -9.96 26.09 31.75
C ILE A 44 -8.90 26.66 32.70
N LYS A 45 -8.20 27.73 32.29
CA LYS A 45 -7.18 28.40 33.09
C LYS A 45 -7.77 28.94 34.40
N SER A 46 -8.87 29.70 34.32
CA SER A 46 -9.60 30.17 35.51
C SER A 46 -10.09 29.02 36.40
N ASP A 47 -10.57 27.91 35.82
CA ASP A 47 -10.98 26.72 36.57
C ASP A 47 -9.78 26.10 37.32
N LEU A 48 -8.60 26.01 36.71
CA LEU A 48 -7.38 25.45 37.31
C LEU A 48 -6.75 26.36 38.39
N GLU A 49 -6.86 27.68 38.23
CA GLU A 49 -6.40 28.65 39.22
C GLU A 49 -7.24 28.59 40.50
N LYS A 50 -8.56 28.40 40.35
CA LYS A 50 -9.52 28.40 41.46
C LYS A 50 -9.64 27.06 42.18
N GLU A 51 -9.24 25.95 41.58
CA GLU A 51 -9.45 24.60 42.13
C GLU A 51 -8.15 23.94 42.61
N ASP A 52 -8.21 23.27 43.77
CA ASP A 52 -7.11 22.44 44.27
C ASP A 52 -7.05 21.11 43.49
N MET A 53 -6.03 20.99 42.65
CA MET A 53 -5.78 19.85 41.78
C MET A 53 -4.62 18.95 42.24
N SER A 54 -4.05 19.18 43.43
CA SER A 54 -2.86 18.50 43.94
C SER A 54 -2.91 16.96 43.85
N LYS A 55 -4.08 16.37 44.15
CA LYS A 55 -4.30 14.91 44.10
C LYS A 55 -4.46 14.31 42.70
N PHE A 56 -4.62 15.13 41.66
CA PHE A 56 -4.86 14.69 40.27
C PHE A 56 -3.70 15.02 39.35
N THR A 57 -2.54 15.31 39.92
CA THR A 57 -1.34 15.75 39.20
C THR A 57 -0.97 14.77 38.07
N SER A 58 -1.07 13.46 38.30
CA SER A 58 -0.74 12.44 37.29
C SER A 58 -1.71 12.40 36.12
N GLU A 59 -3.01 12.56 36.40
CA GLU A 59 -4.09 12.52 35.43
C GLU A 59 -4.10 13.79 34.58
N ILE A 60 -3.76 14.93 35.18
CA ILE A 60 -3.59 16.21 34.47
C ILE A 60 -2.42 16.11 33.50
N VAL A 61 -1.25 15.66 33.96
CA VAL A 61 -0.07 15.48 33.10
C VAL A 61 -0.41 14.54 31.95
N THR A 62 -1.03 13.39 32.23
CA THR A 62 -1.44 12.44 31.19
C THR A 62 -2.42 13.05 30.19
N SER A 63 -3.41 13.82 30.66
CA SER A 63 -4.38 14.48 29.77
C SER A 63 -3.76 15.57 28.90
N ILE A 64 -2.79 16.33 29.42
CA ILE A 64 -2.06 17.36 28.66
C ILE A 64 -1.18 16.72 27.58
N LEU A 65 -0.46 15.64 27.91
CA LEU A 65 0.41 14.96 26.95
C LEU A 65 -0.37 14.22 25.85
N LEU A 66 -1.64 13.90 26.09
CA LEU A 66 -2.56 13.30 25.11
C LEU A 66 -3.46 14.33 24.41
N SER A 67 -3.21 15.64 24.60
CA SER A 67 -4.00 16.68 23.96
C SER A 67 -3.88 16.62 22.43
N LYS A 68 -5.00 16.84 21.74
CA LYS A 68 -5.02 16.96 20.27
C LYS A 68 -4.58 18.36 19.85
N VAL A 69 -3.32 18.50 19.47
CA VAL A 69 -2.70 19.78 19.06
C VAL A 69 -2.47 19.76 17.55
N GLN A 70 -3.09 20.69 16.82
CA GLN A 70 -3.01 20.71 15.34
C GLN A 70 -2.26 21.94 14.81
N SER A 71 -2.34 23.07 15.52
CA SER A 71 -1.77 24.36 15.11
C SER A 71 -0.72 24.88 16.10
N THR A 72 0.07 25.88 15.70
CA THR A 72 0.98 26.60 16.62
C THR A 72 0.22 27.33 17.72
N ASP A 73 -0.99 27.82 17.45
CA ASP A 73 -1.85 28.47 18.44
C ASP A 73 -2.40 27.48 19.48
N ASP A 74 -2.60 26.22 19.10
CA ASP A 74 -2.96 25.17 20.07
C ASP A 74 -1.81 24.92 21.04
N ILE A 75 -0.56 24.94 20.57
CA ILE A 75 0.63 24.82 21.44
C ILE A 75 0.63 25.96 22.47
N LYS A 76 0.45 27.20 22.02
CA LYS A 76 0.35 28.38 22.90
C LYS A 76 -0.80 28.24 23.88
N SER A 77 -1.94 27.71 23.44
CA SER A 77 -3.11 27.44 24.28
C SER A 77 -2.81 26.42 25.38
N VAL A 78 -2.11 25.32 25.06
CA VAL A 78 -1.63 24.34 26.05
C VAL A 78 -0.69 24.99 27.06
N VAL A 79 0.24 25.84 26.62
CA VAL A 79 1.16 26.58 27.51
C VAL A 79 0.40 27.53 28.43
N ARG A 80 -0.55 28.30 27.92
CA ARG A 80 -1.42 29.20 28.71
C ARG A 80 -2.17 28.46 29.79
N VAL A 81 -2.80 27.33 29.45
CA VAL A 81 -3.50 26.48 30.43
C VAL A 81 -2.53 25.92 31.47
N THR A 82 -1.35 25.45 31.02
CA THR A 82 -0.34 24.87 31.91
C THR A 82 0.26 25.92 32.86
N SER A 83 0.33 27.20 32.45
CA SER A 83 0.85 28.29 33.27
C SER A 83 0.15 28.43 34.62
N ALA A 84 -1.16 28.15 34.69
CA ALA A 84 -1.96 28.16 35.93
C ALA A 84 -1.49 27.13 36.98
N LEU A 85 -0.75 26.10 36.54
CA LEU A 85 -0.26 25.01 37.37
C LEU A 85 1.25 25.09 37.63
N THR A 86 1.96 26.05 37.04
CA THR A 86 3.43 26.15 37.16
C THR A 86 3.91 26.47 38.57
N SER A 87 3.06 27.05 39.41
CA SER A 87 3.32 27.26 40.84
C SER A 87 3.29 25.96 41.66
N CYS A 88 2.74 24.87 41.11
CA CYS A 88 2.72 23.56 41.74
C CYS A 88 3.99 22.78 41.39
N SER A 89 4.93 22.70 42.34
CA SER A 89 6.23 22.05 42.16
C SER A 89 6.12 20.57 41.80
N ASP A 90 5.19 19.83 42.40
CA ASP A 90 4.96 18.42 42.09
C ASP A 90 4.46 18.20 40.66
N PHE A 91 3.57 19.08 40.19
CA PHE A 91 3.09 19.06 38.81
C PHE A 91 4.22 19.34 37.84
N MET A 92 4.98 20.41 38.04
CA MET A 92 6.10 20.73 37.16
C MET A 92 7.16 19.63 37.15
N ARG A 93 7.49 19.06 38.32
CA ARG A 93 8.43 17.93 38.42
C ARG A 93 7.95 16.71 37.63
N LEU A 94 6.68 16.34 37.75
CA LEU A 94 6.13 15.19 37.03
C LEU A 94 6.04 15.47 35.52
N LEU A 95 5.54 16.65 35.13
CA LEU A 95 5.40 17.03 33.72
C LEU A 95 6.76 17.05 33.01
N MET A 96 7.77 17.65 33.62
CA MET A 96 9.12 17.72 33.06
C MET A 96 9.79 16.35 32.99
N SER A 97 9.53 15.47 33.96
CA SER A 97 9.99 14.08 33.94
C SER A 97 9.37 13.29 32.77
N GLU A 98 8.05 13.35 32.61
CA GLU A 98 7.36 12.61 31.54
C GLU A 98 7.67 13.15 30.14
N LEU A 99 7.72 14.48 29.97
CA LEU A 99 8.19 15.10 28.71
C LEU A 99 9.63 14.71 28.41
N GLY A 100 10.51 14.76 29.42
CA GLY A 100 11.90 14.35 29.26
C GLY A 100 12.04 12.89 28.83
N LYS A 101 11.22 11.98 29.37
CA LYS A 101 11.16 10.59 28.90
C LYS A 101 10.77 10.54 27.43
N ILE A 102 9.67 11.17 27.03
CA ILE A 102 9.20 11.12 25.63
C ILE A 102 10.27 11.65 24.68
N ILE A 103 10.87 12.80 25.00
CA ILE A 103 11.92 13.42 24.19
C ILE A 103 13.17 12.53 24.11
N ASN A 104 13.58 11.90 25.22
CA ASN A 104 14.76 11.02 25.23
C ASN A 104 14.54 9.69 24.47
N HIS A 105 13.30 9.24 24.27
CA HIS A 105 13.01 8.08 23.42
C HIS A 105 13.03 8.41 21.92
N GLY A 106 13.13 9.69 21.55
CA GLY A 106 13.11 10.14 20.18
C GLY A 106 11.70 10.50 19.70
N ILE A 107 11.55 11.67 19.09
CA ILE A 107 10.29 12.06 18.43
C ILE A 107 10.39 11.72 16.94
N GLU A 108 9.70 10.66 16.53
CA GLU A 108 9.68 10.20 15.14
C GLU A 108 8.47 10.71 14.34
N GLU A 109 7.31 10.78 14.97
CA GLU A 109 6.05 11.18 14.35
C GLU A 109 5.98 12.70 14.12
N THR A 110 5.71 13.11 12.88
CA THR A 110 5.59 14.52 12.49
C THR A 110 4.56 15.27 13.34
N GLU A 111 3.43 14.65 13.67
CA GLU A 111 2.37 15.27 14.48
C GLU A 111 2.79 15.53 15.93
N LYS A 112 3.85 14.89 16.44
CA LYS A 112 4.32 15.03 17.83
C LYS A 112 5.39 16.10 18.02
N TYR A 113 5.75 16.87 16.97
CA TYR A 113 6.73 17.97 17.07
C TYR A 113 6.38 19.00 18.16
N TRP A 114 5.09 19.18 18.43
CA TRP A 114 4.60 20.14 19.42
C TRP A 114 5.06 19.81 20.85
N LEU A 115 5.37 18.55 21.17
CA LEU A 115 5.89 18.17 22.48
C LEU A 115 7.27 18.77 22.76
N ALA A 116 8.12 18.86 21.73
CA ALA A 116 9.40 19.55 21.83
C ALA A 116 9.22 21.07 21.97
N ALA A 117 8.31 21.66 21.19
CA ALA A 117 7.96 23.08 21.30
C ALA A 117 7.38 23.42 22.68
N PHE A 118 6.48 22.59 23.19
CA PHE A 118 5.89 22.72 24.51
C PHE A 118 6.93 22.60 25.62
N PHE A 119 7.84 21.63 25.54
CA PHE A 119 8.95 21.50 26.48
C PHE A 119 9.88 22.72 26.44
N PHE A 120 10.17 23.25 25.25
CA PHE A 120 10.96 24.46 25.08
C PHE A 120 10.31 25.67 25.75
N ASP A 121 9.02 25.90 25.51
CA ASP A 121 8.26 26.99 26.14
C ASP A 121 8.19 26.83 27.67
N LEU A 122 7.99 25.62 28.19
CA LEU A 122 7.97 25.37 29.63
C LEU A 122 9.33 25.63 30.29
N GLN A 123 10.43 25.26 29.65
CA GLN A 123 11.77 25.59 30.13
C GLN A 123 11.99 27.11 30.14
N THR A 124 11.51 27.80 29.11
CA THR A 124 11.56 29.27 29.03
C THR A 124 10.73 29.93 30.13
N LEU A 125 9.53 29.40 30.40
CA LEU A 125 8.62 29.91 31.42
C LEU A 125 9.13 29.65 32.85
N SER A 126 9.74 28.49 33.09
CA SER A 126 10.20 28.06 34.42
C SER A 126 11.51 28.71 34.86
N ARG A 127 12.36 29.15 33.92
CA ARG A 127 13.73 29.63 34.21
C ARG A 127 13.77 31.14 34.38
N ARG A 128 13.75 31.58 35.64
CA ARG A 128 14.01 32.98 36.02
C ARG A 128 15.51 33.19 36.23
N THR A 129 16.06 34.14 35.48
CA THR A 129 17.32 34.91 35.70
C THR A 129 18.70 34.34 35.26
N VAL A 130 19.42 35.24 34.57
CA VAL A 130 20.87 35.50 34.36
C VAL A 130 21.60 34.94 33.11
N ASP A 131 21.53 33.66 32.73
CA ASP A 131 22.20 33.16 31.49
C ASP A 131 21.18 32.67 30.45
N LYS A 132 20.36 33.57 29.91
CA LYS A 132 19.18 33.18 29.12
C LYS A 132 19.50 32.73 27.69
N GLU A 133 20.54 33.31 27.09
CA GLU A 133 20.74 33.26 25.64
C GLU A 133 21.57 32.04 25.21
N GLU A 134 22.77 31.86 25.76
CA GLU A 134 23.67 30.70 25.50
C GLU A 134 23.03 29.36 25.91
N ARG A 135 21.98 29.37 26.73
CA ARG A 135 21.27 28.15 27.16
C ARG A 135 20.08 27.77 26.27
N ARG A 136 19.51 28.71 25.51
CA ARG A 136 18.42 28.41 24.57
C ARG A 136 18.95 27.71 23.33
N GLU A 137 20.05 28.19 22.78
CA GLU A 137 20.75 27.52 21.66
C GLU A 137 21.12 26.07 22.01
N ASN A 138 21.65 25.83 23.21
CA ASN A 138 21.99 24.49 23.67
C ASN A 138 20.76 23.61 23.84
N LEU A 139 19.62 24.18 24.22
CA LEU A 139 18.36 23.46 24.30
C LEU A 139 17.79 23.14 22.91
N ILE A 140 17.83 24.08 21.96
CA ILE A 140 17.44 23.85 20.56
C ILE A 140 18.29 22.70 19.98
N ARG A 141 19.60 22.75 20.24
CA ARG A 141 20.56 21.73 19.80
C ARG A 141 20.27 20.35 20.39
N ASP A 142 20.08 20.26 21.71
CA ASP A 142 19.77 19.00 22.40
C ASP A 142 18.44 18.40 21.91
N LEU A 143 17.41 19.24 21.71
CA LEU A 143 16.13 18.81 21.18
C LEU A 143 16.26 18.33 19.73
N CYS A 144 16.95 19.08 18.86
CA CYS A 144 17.13 18.67 17.46
C CYS A 144 17.82 17.31 17.34
N ASN A 145 18.82 17.03 18.19
CA ASN A 145 19.51 15.73 18.21
C ASN A 145 18.60 14.55 18.60
N LYS A 146 17.46 14.81 19.25
CA LYS A 146 16.49 13.81 19.73
C LYS A 146 15.21 13.76 18.87
N ILE A 147 15.13 14.54 17.81
CA ILE A 147 13.95 14.61 16.94
C ILE A 147 14.34 14.16 15.53
N SER A 148 13.53 13.31 14.90
CA SER A 148 13.71 12.90 13.50
C SER A 148 13.49 14.07 12.53
N GLU A 149 13.92 13.96 11.28
CA GLU A 149 14.02 15.10 10.37
C GLU A 149 12.68 15.84 10.13
N LYS A 150 11.60 15.11 9.83
CA LYS A 150 10.28 15.70 9.53
C LYS A 150 9.72 16.54 10.72
N PRO A 151 9.58 15.99 11.95
CA PRO A 151 9.18 16.79 13.11
C PRO A 151 10.22 17.87 13.49
N ARG A 152 11.51 17.67 13.21
CA ARG A 152 12.56 18.68 13.46
C ARG A 152 12.34 19.93 12.64
N ILE A 153 11.94 19.81 11.36
CA ILE A 153 11.60 20.96 10.50
C ILE A 153 10.47 21.78 11.12
N LEU A 154 9.38 21.14 11.55
CA LEU A 154 8.25 21.84 12.16
C LEU A 154 8.61 22.49 13.50
N PHE A 155 9.44 21.83 14.32
CA PHE A 155 9.97 22.40 15.55
C PHE A 155 10.82 23.64 15.28
N LEU A 156 11.77 23.56 14.33
CA LEU A 156 12.58 24.71 13.93
C LEU A 156 11.75 25.86 13.37
N GLY A 157 10.72 25.55 12.56
CA GLY A 157 9.76 26.54 12.08
C GLY A 157 9.00 27.23 13.20
N TYR A 158 8.58 26.47 14.22
CA TYR A 158 7.95 27.01 15.42
C TYR A 158 8.89 27.98 16.16
N ILE A 159 10.15 27.61 16.36
CA ILE A 159 11.14 28.50 17.00
C ILE A 159 11.35 29.76 16.16
N MET A 160 11.54 29.62 14.85
CA MET A 160 11.77 30.73 13.94
C MET A 160 10.63 31.75 13.94
N GLU A 161 9.38 31.27 14.01
CA GLU A 161 8.18 32.11 14.02
C GLU A 161 8.01 32.89 15.34
N ASN A 162 8.33 32.26 16.47
CA ASN A 162 7.95 32.77 17.80
C ASN A 162 9.10 33.39 18.61
N TYR A 163 10.37 33.12 18.26
CA TYR A 163 11.56 33.58 18.98
C TYR A 163 12.48 34.35 18.04
N LYS A 164 12.59 35.67 18.20
CA LYS A 164 13.29 36.55 17.25
C LYS A 164 14.69 36.96 17.69
N ASP A 165 15.22 36.39 18.78
CA ASP A 165 16.57 36.68 19.24
C ASP A 165 17.64 36.13 18.27
N GLU A 166 18.73 36.88 18.09
CA GLU A 166 19.77 36.58 17.10
C GLU A 166 20.40 35.20 17.31
N LEU A 167 20.59 34.78 18.57
CA LEU A 167 21.23 33.51 18.92
C LEU A 167 20.33 32.31 18.61
N SER A 168 19.03 32.37 18.95
CA SER A 168 18.10 31.30 18.58
C SER A 168 17.93 31.21 17.06
N GLN A 169 17.87 32.34 16.35
CA GLN A 169 17.80 32.37 14.88
C GLN A 169 19.07 31.80 14.23
N ALA A 170 20.25 32.11 14.79
CA ALA A 170 21.52 31.54 14.36
C ALA A 170 21.58 30.02 14.56
N GLU A 171 21.15 29.51 15.73
CA GLU A 171 21.12 28.07 15.99
C GLU A 171 20.08 27.36 15.12
N VAL A 172 18.89 27.94 14.91
CA VAL A 172 17.88 27.40 13.97
C VAL A 172 18.47 27.26 12.57
N SER A 173 19.18 28.29 12.09
CA SER A 173 19.85 28.26 10.79
C SER A 173 20.95 27.20 10.73
N ASN A 174 21.71 27.01 11.82
CA ASN A 174 22.73 25.97 11.92
C ASN A 174 22.14 24.56 11.90
N GLN A 175 21.02 24.34 12.59
CA GLN A 175 20.34 23.04 12.61
C GLN A 175 19.63 22.75 11.29
N ALA A 176 19.03 23.75 10.64
CA ALA A 176 18.40 23.60 9.33
C ALA A 176 19.41 23.15 8.25
N LYS A 177 20.64 23.66 8.28
CA LYS A 177 21.74 23.24 7.37
C LYS A 177 22.17 21.78 7.54
N ARG A 178 21.85 21.15 8.67
CA ARG A 178 22.17 19.74 8.97
C ARG A 178 21.05 18.78 8.56
N ILE A 179 19.95 19.30 8.01
CA ILE A 179 18.83 18.49 7.51
C ILE A 179 19.07 18.25 6.03
N ASP A 180 19.07 16.99 5.62
CA ASP A 180 19.24 16.63 4.22
C ASP A 180 18.05 17.15 3.37
N PRO A 181 18.27 17.46 2.07
CA PRO A 181 17.21 17.91 1.18
C PRO A 181 16.06 16.88 1.15
N GLN A 182 14.85 17.32 1.49
CA GLN A 182 13.70 16.41 1.53
C GLN A 182 13.16 16.10 0.12
N THR A 183 12.92 14.81 -0.14
CA THR A 183 11.98 14.32 -1.15
C THR A 183 10.57 14.38 -0.55
N SER A 184 9.76 15.35 -0.98
CA SER A 184 8.42 15.56 -0.41
C SER A 184 7.39 14.63 -1.04
N GLU A 185 6.79 13.75 -0.22
CA GLU A 185 5.61 12.94 -0.60
C GLU A 185 4.30 13.77 -0.55
N ASP A 186 4.30 14.95 0.08
CA ASP A 186 3.11 15.73 0.40
C ASP A 186 3.14 17.13 -0.23
N ARG A 187 2.88 17.19 -1.55
CA ARG A 187 2.89 18.45 -2.32
C ARG A 187 1.96 19.49 -1.69
N GLY A 188 2.56 20.56 -1.16
CA GLY A 188 1.83 21.74 -0.65
C GLY A 188 1.45 21.66 0.83
N GLY A 189 1.96 20.66 1.56
CA GLY A 189 1.77 20.55 3.00
C GLY A 189 2.49 21.65 3.78
N ARG A 190 2.02 21.89 5.02
CA ARG A 190 2.63 22.81 6.00
C ARG A 190 4.14 22.60 6.17
N LEU A 191 4.62 21.37 5.99
CA LEU A 191 6.03 20.99 6.10
C LEU A 191 6.90 21.65 5.01
N ASP A 192 6.48 21.62 3.74
CA ASP A 192 7.23 22.21 2.62
C ASP A 192 7.35 23.73 2.78
N VAL A 193 6.27 24.39 3.22
CA VAL A 193 6.25 25.84 3.45
C VAL A 193 7.26 26.21 4.54
N VAL A 194 7.31 25.43 5.62
CA VAL A 194 8.26 25.64 6.72
C VAL A 194 9.69 25.29 6.30
N ALA A 195 9.90 24.23 5.52
CA ALA A 195 11.22 23.86 5.02
C ALA A 195 11.80 24.97 4.13
N ARG A 196 10.99 25.53 3.21
CA ARG A 196 11.40 26.66 2.37
C ARG A 196 11.72 27.90 3.19
N SER A 197 10.93 28.20 4.23
CA SER A 197 11.19 29.37 5.08
C SER A 197 12.46 29.21 5.94
N LEU A 198 12.87 27.98 6.24
CA LEU A 198 14.14 27.65 6.89
C LEU A 198 15.35 27.60 5.92
N GLY A 199 15.15 27.84 4.63
CA GLY A 199 16.20 27.75 3.62
C GLY A 199 16.64 26.32 3.28
N ILE A 200 15.84 25.32 3.65
CA ILE A 200 16.07 23.92 3.29
C ILE A 200 15.65 23.75 1.83
N LYS A 201 16.54 23.18 1.01
CA LYS A 201 16.20 22.87 -0.39
C LYS A 201 15.11 21.78 -0.40
N VAL A 202 13.90 22.19 -0.73
CA VAL A 202 12.84 21.26 -1.13
C VAL A 202 13.10 20.96 -2.59
N CYS A 203 13.44 19.70 -2.90
CA CYS A 203 13.51 19.27 -4.29
C CYS A 203 12.09 19.32 -4.86
N ASP A 204 11.77 20.40 -5.59
CA ASP A 204 10.62 20.39 -6.48
C ASP A 204 10.93 19.33 -7.54
N GLU A 205 10.49 18.09 -7.32
CA GLU A 205 10.57 17.04 -8.32
C GLU A 205 9.69 17.43 -9.51
N GLY A 206 10.28 18.17 -10.43
CA GLY A 206 9.92 18.19 -11.83
C GLY A 206 10.38 16.91 -12.51
N TYR A 207 10.05 15.72 -11.96
CA TYR A 207 10.07 14.42 -12.64
C TYR A 207 9.20 13.45 -11.85
N ASP A 208 7.89 13.53 -12.10
CA ASP A 208 6.93 12.44 -12.27
C ASP A 208 7.07 11.09 -11.50
N LEU A 209 7.51 11.09 -10.23
CA LEU A 209 7.27 9.94 -9.33
C LEU A 209 5.77 9.70 -9.08
N LYS A 210 4.91 10.72 -9.26
CA LYS A 210 3.45 10.55 -9.27
C LYS A 210 2.92 9.87 -10.54
N LYS A 211 3.62 9.95 -11.68
CA LYS A 211 3.30 9.07 -12.80
C LYS A 211 3.55 7.61 -12.44
N MET A 212 4.44 7.23 -11.53
CA MET A 212 4.58 5.81 -11.19
C MET A 212 3.35 5.18 -10.52
N ALA A 213 2.51 5.97 -9.84
CA ALA A 213 1.27 5.48 -9.25
C ALA A 213 0.07 5.58 -10.21
N ASP A 214 0.10 6.48 -11.19
CA ASP A 214 -0.96 6.64 -12.19
C ASP A 214 -0.66 5.93 -13.54
N VAL A 215 0.58 5.46 -13.77
CA VAL A 215 1.00 4.70 -14.97
C VAL A 215 0.60 3.22 -14.92
N GLU A 216 0.13 2.72 -13.76
CA GLU A 216 -0.42 1.35 -13.67
C GLU A 216 -1.53 1.11 -14.71
N ASN A 217 -2.28 2.16 -15.10
CA ASN A 217 -3.39 2.04 -16.06
C ASN A 217 -3.03 2.34 -17.52
N GLU A 218 -1.83 2.85 -17.86
CA GLU A 218 -1.49 3.23 -19.25
C GLU A 218 -0.50 2.27 -19.92
N GLU A 219 0.34 1.56 -19.17
CA GLU A 219 1.43 0.75 -19.76
C GLU A 219 1.04 -0.70 -20.08
N PHE A 220 0.02 -1.28 -19.44
CA PHE A 220 -0.48 -2.62 -19.82
C PHE A 220 -1.10 -2.65 -21.22
N HIS A 221 -1.58 -1.49 -21.70
CA HIS A 221 -2.15 -1.30 -23.02
C HIS A 221 -1.11 -1.34 -24.15
N TYR A 222 0.12 -0.89 -23.89
CA TYR A 222 1.18 -0.88 -24.90
C TYR A 222 1.75 -2.28 -25.16
N TYR A 223 1.93 -3.09 -24.11
CA TYR A 223 2.62 -4.39 -24.21
C TYR A 223 1.73 -5.58 -24.63
N THR A 224 0.40 -5.42 -24.62
CA THR A 224 -0.55 -6.46 -25.07
C THR A 224 -1.07 -6.27 -26.50
N GLY A 225 -0.58 -5.25 -27.22
CA GLY A 225 -1.15 -4.88 -28.52
C GLY A 225 -2.53 -4.22 -28.42
N ARG A 226 -2.95 -3.78 -27.24
CA ARG A 226 -4.16 -2.97 -27.03
C ARG A 226 -3.82 -1.48 -27.13
N THR A 227 -3.26 -1.05 -28.26
CA THR A 227 -3.34 0.37 -28.64
C THR A 227 -4.81 0.73 -28.77
N ALA A 228 -5.31 1.54 -27.84
CA ALA A 228 -6.46 2.43 -28.00
C ALA A 228 -7.47 2.06 -29.12
N SER A 229 -8.17 0.94 -28.95
CA SER A 229 -9.59 1.12 -28.67
C SER A 229 -9.72 1.02 -27.15
N LEU A 230 -9.82 2.16 -26.47
CA LEU A 230 -10.82 2.16 -25.41
C LEU A 230 -12.09 1.71 -26.15
N GLU A 231 -12.56 0.49 -25.89
CA GLU A 231 -14.00 0.27 -25.92
C GLU A 231 -14.56 1.19 -24.82
N CYS A 232 -14.57 2.49 -25.12
CA CYS A 232 -15.39 3.47 -24.46
C CYS A 232 -16.78 2.91 -24.65
N TYR A 233 -17.35 2.36 -23.58
CA TYR A 233 -18.76 2.04 -23.51
C TYR A 233 -19.53 3.22 -24.11
N ASP A 234 -20.14 3.01 -25.26
CA ASP A 234 -20.82 4.03 -26.05
C ASP A 234 -22.31 4.10 -25.68
N GLY A 235 -22.64 3.97 -24.39
CA GLY A 235 -23.98 4.28 -23.91
C GLY A 235 -25.11 3.33 -24.35
N GLY A 236 -24.80 2.17 -24.94
CA GLY A 236 -25.80 1.32 -25.61
C GLY A 236 -26.11 -0.05 -25.00
N LEU A 237 -25.34 -0.56 -24.03
CA LEU A 237 -25.51 -1.96 -23.62
C LEU A 237 -26.82 -2.24 -22.86
N ASP A 238 -27.46 -3.35 -23.21
CA ASP A 238 -28.56 -3.89 -22.44
C ASP A 238 -28.07 -4.51 -21.10
N ILE A 239 -28.99 -4.81 -20.17
CA ILE A 239 -28.63 -5.36 -18.85
C ILE A 239 -27.91 -6.71 -18.97
N LYS A 240 -28.21 -7.49 -20.01
CA LYS A 240 -27.62 -8.81 -20.25
C LYS A 240 -26.17 -8.66 -20.71
N GLU A 241 -25.88 -7.71 -21.58
CA GLU A 241 -24.54 -7.38 -22.02
C GLU A 241 -23.69 -6.83 -20.87
N ILE A 242 -24.25 -5.97 -20.00
CA ILE A 242 -23.56 -5.52 -18.78
C ILE A 242 -23.24 -6.73 -17.88
N ARG A 243 -24.17 -7.66 -17.72
CA ARG A 243 -23.96 -8.88 -16.93
C ARG A 243 -22.85 -9.75 -17.51
N ASP A 244 -22.89 -10.01 -18.82
CA ASP A 244 -21.92 -10.86 -19.51
C ASP A 244 -20.53 -10.21 -19.48
N TYR A 245 -20.45 -8.88 -19.60
CA TYR A 245 -19.22 -8.11 -19.45
C TYR A 245 -18.61 -8.27 -18.05
N ILE A 246 -19.41 -8.17 -16.98
CA ILE A 246 -18.92 -8.38 -15.60
C ILE A 246 -18.40 -9.80 -15.41
N ILE A 247 -19.08 -10.80 -15.97
CA ILE A 247 -18.66 -12.20 -15.86
C ILE A 247 -17.32 -12.41 -16.57
N MET A 248 -17.21 -11.95 -17.82
CA MET A 248 -16.02 -12.08 -18.66
C MET A 248 -14.81 -11.29 -18.13
N HIS A 249 -15.05 -10.20 -17.39
CA HIS A 249 -14.00 -9.29 -16.92
C HIS A 249 -13.94 -9.17 -15.39
N SER A 250 -14.41 -10.18 -14.65
CA SER A 250 -14.47 -10.17 -13.19
C SER A 250 -13.11 -9.95 -12.49
N GLY A 251 -12.00 -10.33 -13.14
CA GLY A 251 -10.63 -10.10 -12.67
C GLY A 251 -9.93 -8.86 -13.26
N ASP A 252 -10.57 -8.14 -14.18
CA ASP A 252 -9.99 -6.97 -14.86
C ASP A 252 -10.54 -5.68 -14.23
N THR A 253 -9.77 -5.10 -13.31
CA THR A 253 -10.22 -3.96 -12.51
C THR A 253 -10.45 -2.69 -13.32
N GLU A 254 -9.71 -2.50 -14.41
CA GLU A 254 -9.80 -1.32 -15.27
C GLU A 254 -11.07 -1.33 -16.10
N LYS A 255 -11.39 -2.48 -16.72
CA LYS A 255 -12.64 -2.65 -17.47
C LYS A 255 -13.86 -2.48 -16.59
N LEU A 256 -13.81 -2.99 -15.37
CA LEU A 256 -14.89 -2.81 -14.40
C LEU A 256 -15.02 -1.35 -13.94
N ASP A 257 -13.93 -0.62 -13.77
CA ASP A 257 -13.95 0.81 -13.45
C ASP A 257 -14.47 1.66 -14.62
N ALA A 258 -14.10 1.32 -15.85
CA ALA A 258 -14.62 1.95 -17.07
C ALA A 258 -16.14 1.71 -17.20
N LEU A 259 -16.58 0.46 -17.07
CA LEU A 259 -18.01 0.10 -17.04
C LEU A 259 -18.74 0.86 -15.92
N SER A 260 -18.14 0.93 -14.73
CA SER A 260 -18.73 1.60 -13.57
C SER A 260 -18.92 3.11 -13.80
N LYS A 261 -17.95 3.79 -14.43
CA LYS A 261 -18.08 5.21 -14.81
C LYS A 261 -19.23 5.43 -15.81
N SER A 262 -19.42 4.49 -16.73
CA SER A 262 -20.48 4.58 -17.73
C SER A 262 -21.88 4.30 -17.17
N ILE A 263 -21.99 3.32 -16.26
CA ILE A 263 -23.23 2.99 -15.55
C ILE A 263 -23.76 4.19 -14.73
N LYS A 264 -22.88 5.06 -14.25
CA LYS A 264 -23.23 6.24 -13.47
C LYS A 264 -24.23 7.17 -14.19
N ASN A 265 -24.20 7.21 -15.52
CA ASN A 265 -25.00 8.11 -16.35
C ASN A 265 -26.26 7.45 -16.96
N VAL A 266 -26.53 6.17 -16.67
CA VAL A 266 -27.64 5.43 -17.27
C VAL A 266 -28.95 5.69 -16.51
N ASN A 267 -30.06 5.94 -17.20
CA ASN A 267 -31.38 6.15 -16.58
C ASN A 267 -31.90 4.91 -15.81
N ASN A 268 -31.35 3.73 -16.08
CA ASN A 268 -31.80 2.42 -15.57
C ASN A 268 -30.95 1.88 -14.40
N GLN A 269 -30.37 2.73 -13.56
CA GLN A 269 -29.55 2.30 -12.40
C GLN A 269 -30.23 1.25 -11.51
N LYS A 270 -31.58 1.26 -11.42
CA LYS A 270 -32.34 0.27 -10.64
C LYS A 270 -32.23 -1.16 -11.19
N GLU A 271 -32.26 -1.31 -12.51
CA GLU A 271 -32.19 -2.62 -13.17
C GLU A 271 -30.77 -3.18 -13.10
N VAL A 272 -29.77 -2.30 -13.23
CA VAL A 272 -28.36 -2.65 -13.01
C VAL A 272 -28.15 -3.15 -11.58
N VAL A 273 -28.66 -2.43 -10.58
CA VAL A 273 -28.60 -2.88 -9.18
C VAL A 273 -29.30 -4.23 -8.99
N PHE A 274 -30.47 -4.42 -9.60
CA PHE A 274 -31.18 -5.70 -9.53
C PHE A 274 -30.31 -6.84 -10.09
N MET A 275 -29.68 -6.65 -11.25
CA MET A 275 -28.76 -7.62 -11.85
C MET A 275 -27.53 -7.88 -10.97
N LEU A 276 -26.90 -6.83 -10.43
CA LEU A 276 -25.77 -6.98 -9.50
C LEU A 276 -26.15 -7.78 -8.26
N MET A 277 -27.38 -7.58 -7.75
CA MET A 277 -27.90 -8.36 -6.61
C MET A 277 -28.18 -9.82 -6.97
N GLN A 278 -28.40 -10.17 -8.25
CA GLN A 278 -28.46 -11.58 -8.68
C GLN A 278 -27.06 -12.19 -8.76
N LEU A 279 -26.06 -11.43 -9.22
CA LEU A 279 -24.67 -11.90 -9.30
C LEU A 279 -24.00 -12.08 -7.94
N LYS A 280 -24.45 -11.37 -6.89
CA LYS A 280 -23.86 -11.44 -5.53
C LYS A 280 -23.83 -12.85 -4.93
N LEU A 281 -24.71 -13.74 -5.39
CA LEU A 281 -24.77 -15.12 -4.90
C LEU A 281 -23.51 -15.92 -5.24
N ASN A 282 -22.72 -15.48 -6.23
CA ASN A 282 -21.42 -16.06 -6.53
C ASN A 282 -20.30 -15.23 -5.85
N PRO A 283 -19.55 -15.80 -4.89
CA PRO A 283 -18.48 -15.11 -4.18
C PRO A 283 -17.40 -14.50 -5.09
N ASN A 284 -17.18 -15.07 -6.28
CA ASN A 284 -16.15 -14.60 -7.22
C ASN A 284 -16.43 -13.21 -7.78
N PHE A 285 -17.70 -12.77 -7.78
CA PHE A 285 -18.09 -11.47 -8.31
C PHE A 285 -18.24 -10.39 -7.23
N ILE A 286 -18.08 -10.73 -5.95
CA ILE A 286 -18.33 -9.79 -4.84
C ILE A 286 -17.46 -8.54 -4.94
N SER A 287 -16.16 -8.71 -5.22
CA SER A 287 -15.21 -7.60 -5.40
C SER A 287 -15.57 -6.75 -6.62
N SER A 288 -15.90 -7.39 -7.74
CA SER A 288 -16.32 -6.73 -8.98
C SER A 288 -17.60 -5.89 -8.77
N ILE A 289 -18.60 -6.48 -8.08
CA ILE A 289 -19.85 -5.82 -7.74
C ILE A 289 -19.60 -4.62 -6.82
N ALA A 290 -18.81 -4.80 -5.76
CA ALA A 290 -18.50 -3.73 -4.82
C ALA A 290 -17.81 -2.54 -5.50
N ARG A 291 -16.89 -2.82 -6.44
CA ARG A 291 -16.18 -1.82 -7.23
C ARG A 291 -17.12 -1.02 -8.13
N ILE A 292 -18.08 -1.69 -8.79
CA ILE A 292 -19.12 -1.02 -9.58
C ILE A 292 -20.02 -0.16 -8.69
N LEU A 293 -20.49 -0.73 -7.56
CA LEU A 293 -21.41 -0.05 -6.65
C LEU A 293 -20.82 1.21 -6.04
N LYS A 294 -19.53 1.22 -5.68
CA LYS A 294 -18.85 2.39 -5.10
C LYS A 294 -19.07 3.67 -5.93
N ASN A 295 -18.99 3.58 -7.26
CA ASN A 295 -19.12 4.78 -8.10
C ASN A 295 -20.58 5.20 -8.36
N MET A 296 -21.57 4.41 -7.90
CA MET A 296 -23.00 4.74 -7.98
C MET A 296 -23.47 5.67 -6.83
N GLY A 297 -22.57 6.15 -5.97
CA GLY A 297 -22.82 7.19 -4.98
C GLY A 297 -23.97 6.84 -4.02
N ALA A 298 -25.04 7.66 -3.99
CA ALA A 298 -26.16 7.47 -3.07
C ALA A 298 -26.89 6.11 -3.25
N VAL A 299 -26.80 5.49 -4.43
CA VAL A 299 -27.36 4.15 -4.68
C VAL A 299 -26.58 3.10 -3.90
N ALA A 300 -25.25 3.22 -3.81
CA ALA A 300 -24.39 2.30 -3.06
C ALA A 300 -24.83 2.21 -1.59
N ARG A 301 -25.05 3.35 -0.94
CA ARG A 301 -25.52 3.42 0.46
C ARG A 301 -26.91 2.81 0.63
N LYS A 302 -27.81 3.01 -0.34
CA LYS A 302 -29.15 2.38 -0.31
C LYS A 302 -29.02 0.86 -0.40
N VAL A 303 -28.17 0.34 -1.28
CA VAL A 303 -27.90 -1.10 -1.39
C VAL A 303 -27.36 -1.64 -0.06
N VAL A 304 -26.34 -1.01 0.50
CA VAL A 304 -25.77 -1.36 1.82
C VAL A 304 -26.85 -1.41 2.91
N ALA A 305 -27.72 -0.40 2.98
CA ALA A 305 -28.82 -0.37 3.96
C ALA A 305 -29.81 -1.54 3.76
N VAL A 306 -30.09 -1.94 2.52
CA VAL A 306 -30.90 -3.12 2.22
C VAL A 306 -30.21 -4.40 2.68
N LEU A 307 -28.91 -4.56 2.41
CA LEU A 307 -28.15 -5.75 2.83
C LEU A 307 -28.15 -5.92 4.36
N PHE A 308 -27.94 -4.84 5.11
CA PHE A 308 -28.05 -4.87 6.58
C PHE A 308 -29.45 -5.26 7.04
N ARG A 309 -30.49 -4.68 6.42
CA ARG A 309 -31.88 -4.99 6.75
C ARG A 309 -32.21 -6.46 6.49
N GLU A 310 -31.71 -7.04 5.40
CA GLU A 310 -31.87 -8.47 5.10
C GLU A 310 -31.21 -9.36 6.15
N ILE A 311 -30.07 -8.95 6.72
CA ILE A 311 -29.41 -9.70 7.80
C ILE A 311 -30.15 -9.55 9.15
N TYR A 312 -30.58 -8.34 9.49
CA TYR A 312 -31.16 -8.04 10.81
C TYR A 312 -32.66 -8.36 10.93
N GLN A 313 -33.42 -8.22 9.84
CA GLN A 313 -34.90 -8.19 9.90
C GLN A 313 -35.58 -9.28 9.06
N ALA A 314 -34.85 -10.04 8.24
CA ALA A 314 -35.46 -11.10 7.45
C ALA A 314 -35.98 -12.22 8.36
N LYS A 315 -37.23 -12.64 8.14
CA LYS A 315 -37.89 -13.66 8.97
C LYS A 315 -37.34 -15.08 8.79
N ASN A 316 -36.54 -15.35 7.74
CA ASN A 316 -35.76 -16.57 7.49
C ASN A 316 -34.87 -16.34 6.26
N PRO A 317 -33.73 -15.61 6.37
CA PRO A 317 -32.86 -15.41 5.23
C PRO A 317 -32.20 -16.73 4.80
N SER A 318 -32.04 -16.95 3.50
CA SER A 318 -31.27 -18.09 3.00
C SER A 318 -29.84 -18.01 3.52
N HIS A 319 -29.25 -19.15 3.87
CA HIS A 319 -27.85 -19.21 4.32
C HIS A 319 -26.91 -18.50 3.35
N ASN A 320 -27.06 -18.79 2.05
CA ASN A 320 -26.25 -18.19 0.99
C ASN A 320 -26.47 -16.68 0.85
N ASP A 321 -27.68 -16.18 1.11
CA ASP A 321 -27.97 -14.75 1.12
C ASP A 321 -27.26 -14.05 2.29
N VAL A 322 -27.27 -14.66 3.49
CA VAL A 322 -26.56 -14.09 4.64
C VAL A 322 -25.06 -14.03 4.38
N ILE A 323 -24.47 -15.12 3.84
CA ILE A 323 -23.03 -15.17 3.55
C ILE A 323 -22.65 -14.17 2.46
N SER A 324 -23.35 -14.15 1.32
CA SER A 324 -23.09 -13.19 0.23
C SER A 324 -23.29 -11.74 0.68
N ASN A 325 -24.31 -11.45 1.48
CA ASN A 325 -24.52 -10.12 2.06
C ASN A 325 -23.35 -9.73 2.98
N CYS A 326 -22.89 -10.64 3.84
CA CYS A 326 -21.74 -10.40 4.72
C CYS A 326 -20.45 -10.11 3.93
N LEU A 327 -20.20 -10.86 2.86
CA LEU A 327 -19.05 -10.65 1.97
C LEU A 327 -19.13 -9.29 1.26
N LEU A 328 -20.29 -8.95 0.70
CA LEU A 328 -20.46 -7.68 -0.01
C LEU A 328 -20.37 -6.47 0.93
N ILE A 329 -21.01 -6.53 2.11
CA ILE A 329 -20.89 -5.46 3.13
C ILE A 329 -19.42 -5.28 3.54
N SER A 330 -18.68 -6.39 3.69
CA SER A 330 -17.26 -6.35 4.06
C SER A 330 -16.38 -5.68 2.99
N GLU A 331 -16.62 -5.94 1.70
CA GLU A 331 -15.93 -5.23 0.61
C GLU A 331 -16.35 -3.75 0.54
N MET A 332 -17.63 -3.44 0.71
CA MET A 332 -18.12 -2.06 0.72
C MET A 332 -17.53 -1.23 1.88
N CYS A 333 -17.17 -1.87 3.00
CA CYS A 333 -16.44 -1.24 4.10
C CYS A 333 -15.04 -0.75 3.69
N LYS A 334 -14.33 -1.51 2.85
CA LYS A 334 -13.01 -1.10 2.34
C LYS A 334 -13.11 0.14 1.44
N PHE A 335 -14.25 0.29 0.76
CA PHE A 335 -14.56 1.48 -0.04
C PHE A 335 -15.16 2.64 0.75
N ARG A 336 -15.24 2.53 2.08
CA ARG A 336 -15.78 3.55 3.01
C ARG A 336 -17.27 3.85 2.82
N GLU A 337 -18.02 2.96 2.19
CA GLU A 337 -19.49 3.03 2.10
C GLU A 337 -20.18 2.44 3.35
N VAL A 338 -19.42 1.72 4.18
CA VAL A 338 -19.84 1.18 5.49
C VAL A 338 -18.85 1.66 6.54
N SER A 339 -19.34 2.24 7.64
CA SER A 339 -18.50 2.67 8.75
C SER A 339 -17.97 1.50 9.57
N SER A 340 -16.86 1.71 10.29
CA SER A 340 -16.32 0.70 11.19
C SER A 340 -17.30 0.33 12.31
N ASP A 341 -18.08 1.28 12.81
CA ASP A 341 -19.07 1.05 13.87
C ASP A 341 -20.21 0.14 13.40
N GLU A 342 -20.70 0.32 12.17
CA GLU A 342 -21.70 -0.56 11.57
C GLU A 342 -21.17 -1.99 11.39
N MET A 343 -19.89 -2.14 10.99
CA MET A 343 -19.24 -3.45 10.89
C MET A 343 -19.09 -4.13 12.24
N PHE A 344 -18.69 -3.40 13.29
CA PHE A 344 -18.61 -3.97 14.62
C PHE A 344 -20.00 -4.35 15.16
N GLY A 345 -21.03 -3.55 14.87
CA GLY A 345 -22.43 -3.89 15.18
C GLY A 345 -22.87 -5.19 14.50
N LEU A 346 -22.49 -5.40 13.24
CA LEU A 346 -22.77 -6.64 12.50
C LEU A 346 -22.07 -7.85 13.13
N LEU A 347 -20.78 -7.74 13.44
CA LEU A 347 -20.04 -8.81 14.12
C LEU A 347 -20.68 -9.17 15.47
N ASP A 348 -21.07 -8.17 16.26
CA ASP A 348 -21.76 -8.40 17.54
C ASP A 348 -23.09 -9.12 17.35
N TYR A 349 -23.88 -8.75 16.33
CA TYR A 349 -25.13 -9.43 16.03
C TYR A 349 -24.93 -10.88 15.59
N LEU A 350 -24.02 -11.14 14.64
CA LEU A 350 -23.74 -12.49 14.13
C LEU A 350 -23.24 -13.42 15.23
N PHE A 351 -22.41 -12.90 16.15
CA PHE A 351 -21.97 -13.66 17.31
C PHE A 351 -23.13 -13.99 18.27
N LYS A 352 -24.01 -13.02 18.55
CA LYS A 352 -25.20 -13.21 19.41
C LYS A 352 -26.20 -14.21 18.83
N THR A 353 -26.42 -14.17 17.52
CA THR A 353 -27.30 -15.13 16.81
C THR A 353 -26.63 -16.48 16.56
N LYS A 354 -25.36 -16.65 16.98
CA LYS A 354 -24.55 -17.85 16.79
C LYS A 354 -24.36 -18.24 15.32
N ASN A 355 -24.40 -17.27 14.39
CA ASN A 355 -24.05 -17.51 13.00
C ASN A 355 -22.54 -17.36 12.81
N ILE A 356 -21.80 -18.38 13.25
CA ILE A 356 -20.33 -18.37 13.34
C ILE A 356 -19.68 -18.34 11.96
N GLU A 357 -20.27 -18.99 10.96
CA GLU A 357 -19.76 -18.96 9.60
C GLU A 357 -19.82 -17.54 9.01
N ALA A 358 -20.97 -16.87 9.07
CA ALA A 358 -21.13 -15.50 8.59
C ALA A 358 -20.20 -14.53 9.34
N TYR A 359 -20.05 -14.72 10.65
CA TYR A 359 -19.10 -13.98 11.47
C TYR A 359 -17.66 -14.13 10.95
N CYS A 360 -17.23 -15.36 10.68
CA CYS A 360 -15.92 -15.67 10.13
C CYS A 360 -15.73 -15.09 8.71
N MET A 361 -16.78 -15.06 7.88
CA MET A 361 -16.72 -14.44 6.55
C MET A 361 -16.54 -12.92 6.62
N CYS A 362 -17.27 -12.24 7.51
CA CYS A 362 -17.05 -10.83 7.79
C CYS A 362 -15.61 -10.58 8.27
N LEU A 363 -15.15 -11.34 9.26
CA LEU A 363 -13.79 -11.21 9.76
C LEU A 363 -12.73 -11.46 8.67
N ASN A 364 -12.91 -12.44 7.78
CA ASN A 364 -11.99 -12.64 6.66
C ASN A 364 -11.94 -11.43 5.72
N GLY A 365 -13.08 -10.78 5.48
CA GLY A 365 -13.15 -9.60 4.62
C GLY A 365 -12.51 -8.36 5.22
N ILE A 366 -12.81 -8.04 6.49
CA ILE A 366 -12.38 -6.77 7.14
C ILE A 366 -11.25 -6.90 8.16
N GLY A 367 -10.94 -8.11 8.64
CA GLY A 367 -10.08 -8.29 9.81
C GLY A 367 -8.66 -7.77 9.61
N ARG A 368 -8.02 -8.08 8.47
CA ARG A 368 -6.70 -7.50 8.14
C ARG A 368 -6.77 -6.00 7.91
N TYR A 369 -7.78 -5.54 7.18
CA TYR A 369 -8.00 -4.12 6.91
C TYR A 369 -8.13 -3.30 8.21
N PHE A 370 -8.82 -3.85 9.23
CA PHE A 370 -8.96 -3.20 10.53
C PHE A 370 -7.75 -3.39 11.45
N LEU A 371 -7.00 -4.50 11.33
CA LEU A 371 -5.76 -4.69 12.10
C LEU A 371 -4.68 -3.67 11.71
N LEU A 372 -4.64 -3.28 10.43
CA LEU A 372 -3.71 -2.30 9.87
C LEU A 372 -4.08 -0.84 10.22
N ASN A 373 -5.30 -0.57 10.65
CA ASN A 373 -5.77 0.77 10.98
C ASN A 373 -5.78 0.98 12.50
N GLU A 374 -5.00 1.95 13.00
CA GLU A 374 -4.85 2.21 14.44
C GLU A 374 -6.19 2.47 15.15
N ALA A 375 -7.12 3.16 14.49
CA ALA A 375 -8.42 3.50 15.07
C ALA A 375 -9.31 2.27 15.31
N THR A 376 -9.13 1.18 14.55
CA THR A 376 -9.96 -0.02 14.63
C THR A 376 -9.21 -1.25 15.16
N SER A 377 -7.88 -1.22 15.20
CA SER A 377 -7.00 -2.34 15.57
C SER A 377 -7.26 -2.88 16.98
N HIS A 378 -7.44 -2.01 17.98
CA HIS A 378 -7.76 -2.46 19.35
C HIS A 378 -9.09 -3.23 19.38
N ARG A 379 -10.13 -2.67 18.74
CA ARG A 379 -11.48 -3.23 18.80
C ARG A 379 -11.59 -4.53 18.00
N ILE A 380 -11.01 -4.62 16.82
CA ILE A 380 -11.05 -5.87 16.02
C ILE A 380 -10.32 -7.02 16.73
N ARG A 381 -9.24 -6.74 17.49
CA ARG A 381 -8.56 -7.77 18.30
C ARG A 381 -9.50 -8.38 19.34
N GLU A 382 -10.39 -7.60 19.95
CA GLU A 382 -11.39 -8.15 20.89
C GLU A 382 -12.33 -9.15 20.20
N PHE A 383 -12.77 -8.86 18.96
CA PHE A 383 -13.61 -9.77 18.18
C PHE A 383 -12.85 -11.05 17.80
N ILE A 384 -11.58 -10.93 17.39
CA ILE A 384 -10.73 -12.08 17.10
C ILE A 384 -10.52 -12.96 18.35
N GLU A 385 -10.29 -12.36 19.52
CA GLU A 385 -10.17 -13.10 20.77
C GLU A 385 -11.49 -13.77 21.19
N ARG A 386 -12.65 -13.14 20.94
CA ARG A 386 -13.96 -13.76 21.20
C ARG A 386 -14.15 -15.03 20.39
N ILE A 387 -13.78 -15.03 19.11
CA ILE A 387 -13.93 -16.21 18.26
C ILE A 387 -12.89 -17.29 18.56
N ARG A 388 -11.66 -16.88 18.92
CA ARG A 388 -10.60 -17.81 19.37
C ARG A 388 -11.01 -18.61 20.61
N ASN A 389 -11.70 -17.94 21.54
CA ASN A 389 -12.16 -18.55 22.80
C ASN A 389 -13.57 -19.18 22.69
N TYR A 390 -14.15 -19.20 21.48
CA TYR A 390 -15.47 -19.79 21.27
C TYR A 390 -15.41 -21.33 21.34
N ARG A 391 -16.24 -21.93 22.19
CA ARG A 391 -16.38 -23.39 22.28
C ARG A 391 -17.19 -23.91 21.09
N ALA A 392 -16.48 -24.16 19.99
CA ALA A 392 -17.04 -24.51 18.70
C ALA A 392 -17.65 -25.92 18.65
N SER A 393 -18.73 -26.08 17.86
CA SER A 393 -19.11 -27.39 17.32
C SER A 393 -18.03 -27.89 16.33
N LYS A 394 -18.05 -29.18 15.95
CA LYS A 394 -17.08 -29.71 14.96
C LYS A 394 -17.09 -28.93 13.63
N VAL A 395 -18.25 -28.43 13.21
CA VAL A 395 -18.42 -27.67 11.97
C VAL A 395 -17.90 -26.24 12.14
N ASP A 396 -18.26 -25.57 13.23
CA ASP A 396 -17.78 -24.21 13.54
C ASP A 396 -16.25 -24.16 13.69
N PHE A 397 -15.65 -25.22 14.21
CA PHE A 397 -14.20 -25.32 14.39
C PHE A 397 -13.44 -25.17 13.06
N VAL A 398 -13.99 -25.70 11.96
CA VAL A 398 -13.41 -25.56 10.62
C VAL A 398 -13.46 -24.11 10.16
N HIS A 399 -14.60 -23.44 10.31
CA HIS A 399 -14.75 -22.04 9.92
C HIS A 399 -13.84 -21.11 10.73
N VAL A 400 -13.75 -21.32 12.05
CA VAL A 400 -12.89 -20.55 12.94
C VAL A 400 -11.42 -20.74 12.58
N ASN A 401 -10.95 -21.98 12.40
CA ASN A 401 -9.55 -22.22 12.03
C ASN A 401 -9.21 -21.68 10.64
N ASN A 402 -10.11 -21.84 9.66
CA ASN A 402 -9.92 -21.25 8.33
C ASN A 402 -9.87 -19.72 8.39
N CYS A 403 -10.68 -19.10 9.26
CA CYS A 403 -10.67 -17.66 9.46
C CYS A 403 -9.38 -17.17 10.12
N LEU A 404 -9.00 -17.77 11.26
CA LEU A 404 -7.79 -17.38 11.99
C LEU A 404 -6.54 -17.64 11.15
N SER A 405 -6.47 -18.76 10.43
CA SER A 405 -5.37 -19.01 9.49
C SER A 405 -5.36 -17.99 8.37
N ARG A 406 -6.48 -17.55 7.80
CA ARG A 406 -6.47 -16.48 6.78
C ARG A 406 -6.13 -15.10 7.35
N LEU A 407 -6.50 -14.80 8.59
CA LEU A 407 -6.18 -13.52 9.23
C LEU A 407 -4.70 -13.43 9.60
N PHE A 408 -4.17 -14.49 10.22
CA PHE A 408 -2.83 -14.55 10.80
C PHE A 408 -1.80 -15.32 9.97
N SER A 409 -2.22 -15.99 8.89
CA SER A 409 -1.28 -16.45 7.88
C SER A 409 -0.51 -15.20 7.46
N PRO A 410 0.83 -15.25 7.47
CA PRO A 410 1.61 -14.26 6.74
C PRO A 410 1.11 -14.41 5.31
N SER A 411 0.23 -13.49 4.93
CA SER A 411 -0.15 -13.42 3.54
C SER A 411 1.15 -13.28 2.79
N GLN A 412 1.26 -14.04 1.72
CA GLN A 412 2.28 -13.83 0.70
C GLN A 412 2.33 -12.36 0.20
N SER A 413 1.41 -11.48 0.64
CA SER A 413 1.37 -10.03 0.40
C SER A 413 2.04 -9.13 1.45
N ILE A 414 2.48 -9.60 2.62
CA ILE A 414 3.16 -8.73 3.63
C ILE A 414 4.69 -8.91 3.62
N LEU A 415 5.19 -10.07 3.20
CA LEU A 415 6.62 -10.26 2.91
C LEU A 415 7.01 -9.81 1.49
N CYS A 416 6.03 -9.64 0.61
CA CYS A 416 6.17 -8.83 -0.59
C CYS A 416 5.54 -7.47 -0.34
N ALA A 417 6.29 -6.50 0.21
CA ALA A 417 6.29 -5.23 -0.50
C ALA A 417 6.60 -5.61 -1.94
N ASP A 418 5.75 -5.24 -2.90
CA ASP A 418 5.87 -5.69 -4.28
C ASP A 418 7.09 -5.02 -4.92
N TYR A 419 8.29 -5.41 -4.49
CA TYR A 419 9.57 -4.99 -5.01
C TYR A 419 9.66 -5.34 -6.50
N THR A 420 8.78 -6.20 -7.00
CA THR A 420 8.53 -6.45 -8.40
C THR A 420 8.35 -5.15 -9.18
N GLY A 421 7.55 -4.20 -8.69
CA GLY A 421 7.36 -2.89 -9.32
C GLY A 421 8.64 -2.06 -9.31
N PHE A 422 9.34 -2.05 -8.17
CA PHE A 422 10.62 -1.38 -8.01
C PHE A 422 11.70 -1.94 -8.94
N PHE A 423 11.91 -3.26 -8.94
CA PHE A 423 12.89 -3.94 -9.78
C PHE A 423 12.52 -3.85 -11.25
N ARG A 424 11.22 -3.91 -11.60
CA ARG A 424 10.76 -3.69 -12.97
C ARG A 424 11.20 -2.32 -13.47
N TYR A 425 10.97 -1.26 -12.69
CA TYR A 425 11.42 0.09 -13.04
C TYR A 425 12.94 0.19 -13.06
N PHE A 426 13.60 -0.28 -12.01
CA PHE A 426 15.06 -0.20 -11.88
C PHE A 426 15.80 -0.89 -13.02
N PHE A 427 15.27 -2.01 -13.51
CA PHE A 427 15.80 -2.75 -14.66
C PHE A 427 15.16 -2.34 -15.99
N ARG A 428 14.53 -1.16 -16.11
CA ARG A 428 14.20 -0.58 -17.42
C ARG A 428 15.46 -0.03 -18.07
N LYS A 429 15.59 -0.22 -19.38
CA LYS A 429 16.74 0.25 -20.18
C LYS A 429 17.02 1.75 -20.01
N GLU A 430 15.99 2.55 -19.82
CA GLU A 430 16.08 4.01 -19.67
C GLU A 430 16.44 4.46 -18.25
N ALA A 431 16.14 3.63 -17.24
CA ALA A 431 16.33 3.97 -15.82
C ALA A 431 17.54 3.27 -15.18
N PHE A 432 18.01 2.18 -15.78
CA PHE A 432 19.09 1.38 -15.21
C PHE A 432 20.42 2.13 -15.25
N ASP A 433 20.90 2.50 -14.06
CA ASP A 433 22.25 3.01 -13.85
C ASP A 433 23.16 1.92 -13.29
N GLY A 434 24.08 1.48 -14.14
CA GLY A 434 25.07 0.46 -13.83
C GLY A 434 26.19 0.91 -12.90
N ASP A 435 26.28 2.18 -12.56
CA ASP A 435 27.24 2.73 -11.58
C ASP A 435 26.55 3.10 -10.26
N SER A 436 25.24 2.85 -10.14
CA SER A 436 24.48 3.17 -8.94
C SER A 436 24.92 2.36 -7.71
N LEU A 437 24.85 2.99 -6.54
CA LEU A 437 25.09 2.33 -5.25
C LEU A 437 24.21 1.09 -5.08
N LEU A 438 22.96 1.17 -5.51
CA LEU A 438 22.02 0.06 -5.46
C LEU A 438 22.49 -1.13 -6.31
N TRP A 439 22.92 -0.89 -7.55
CA TRP A 439 23.47 -1.94 -8.40
C TRP A 439 24.70 -2.61 -7.76
N SER A 440 25.60 -1.80 -7.18
CA SER A 440 26.77 -2.30 -6.47
C SER A 440 26.43 -3.19 -5.27
N CYS A 441 25.31 -2.90 -4.59
CA CYS A 441 24.79 -3.72 -3.50
C CYS A 441 24.13 -5.02 -4.02
N LEU A 442 23.36 -4.93 -5.10
CA LEU A 442 22.68 -6.08 -5.70
C LEU A 442 23.67 -7.11 -6.26
N ILE A 443 24.73 -6.69 -6.94
CA ILE A 443 25.79 -7.60 -7.44
C ILE A 443 26.43 -8.41 -6.30
N LYS A 444 26.58 -7.81 -5.10
CA LYS A 444 27.15 -8.53 -3.93
C LYS A 444 26.25 -9.69 -3.49
N SER A 445 24.94 -9.64 -3.76
CA SER A 445 23.98 -10.69 -3.45
C SER A 445 23.51 -11.42 -4.70
N LYS A 446 24.35 -12.33 -5.21
CA LYS A 446 23.99 -13.20 -6.37
C LYS A 446 22.68 -13.96 -6.15
N ALA A 447 22.40 -14.38 -4.92
CA ALA A 447 21.15 -15.07 -4.58
C ALA A 447 19.91 -14.18 -4.81
N THR A 448 19.99 -12.90 -4.44
CA THR A 448 18.90 -11.93 -4.67
C THR A 448 18.70 -11.72 -6.16
N LEU A 449 19.78 -11.50 -6.93
CA LEU A 449 19.68 -11.35 -8.38
C LEU A 449 19.10 -12.59 -9.06
N MET A 450 19.49 -13.79 -8.64
CA MET A 450 18.89 -15.03 -9.14
C MET A 450 17.38 -15.09 -8.86
N SER A 451 16.94 -14.70 -7.66
CA SER A 451 15.51 -14.68 -7.33
C SER A 451 14.72 -13.70 -8.20
N ILE A 452 15.33 -12.57 -8.56
CA ILE A 452 14.71 -11.55 -9.41
C ILE A 452 14.65 -12.03 -10.87
N PHE A 453 15.77 -12.50 -11.42
CA PHE A 453 15.88 -12.83 -12.84
C PHE A 453 15.21 -14.15 -13.24
N LEU A 454 14.86 -15.01 -12.27
CA LEU A 454 14.00 -16.18 -12.51
C LEU A 454 12.50 -15.83 -12.62
N HIS A 455 12.17 -14.55 -12.61
CA HIS A 455 10.84 -14.03 -12.91
C HIS A 455 10.83 -13.12 -14.16
N PRO A 456 11.31 -13.60 -15.33
CA PRO A 456 11.47 -12.75 -16.52
C PRO A 456 10.16 -12.14 -17.04
N TRP A 457 9.01 -12.76 -16.74
CA TRP A 457 7.69 -12.27 -17.12
C TRP A 457 7.29 -10.94 -16.43
N VAL A 458 8.05 -10.50 -15.44
CA VAL A 458 7.88 -9.20 -14.78
C VAL A 458 8.45 -8.05 -15.62
N PHE A 459 9.44 -8.33 -16.48
CA PHE A 459 10.21 -7.33 -17.20
C PHE A 459 9.68 -7.13 -18.62
N GLU A 460 9.78 -5.89 -19.10
CA GLU A 460 9.30 -5.51 -20.44
C GLU A 460 10.28 -5.92 -21.53
N ASP A 461 11.57 -5.70 -21.31
CA ASP A 461 12.63 -6.00 -22.26
C ASP A 461 13.50 -7.15 -21.75
N ILE A 462 13.20 -8.37 -22.22
CA ILE A 462 13.93 -9.59 -21.86
C ILE A 462 15.36 -9.56 -22.44
N ASP A 463 15.58 -8.91 -23.58
CA ASP A 463 16.90 -8.78 -24.19
C ASP A 463 17.80 -7.85 -23.36
N PHE A 464 17.24 -6.73 -22.90
CA PHE A 464 17.91 -5.89 -21.92
C PHE A 464 18.16 -6.62 -20.60
N LEU A 465 17.17 -7.36 -20.08
CA LEU A 465 17.34 -8.15 -18.86
C LEU A 465 18.50 -9.15 -18.99
N ALA A 466 18.63 -9.82 -20.14
CA ALA A 466 19.75 -10.71 -20.41
C ALA A 466 21.09 -9.97 -20.38
N SER A 467 21.17 -8.74 -20.92
CA SER A 467 22.37 -7.91 -20.85
C SER A 467 22.75 -7.54 -19.41
N VAL A 468 21.76 -7.30 -18.54
CA VAL A 468 21.98 -7.02 -17.12
C VAL A 468 22.42 -8.27 -16.36
N VAL A 469 21.81 -9.42 -16.63
CA VAL A 469 22.22 -10.73 -16.08
C VAL A 469 23.68 -11.04 -16.46
N HIS A 470 24.06 -10.76 -17.71
CA HIS A 470 25.43 -10.91 -18.18
C HIS A 470 26.38 -9.92 -17.50
N LYS A 471 25.99 -8.65 -17.35
CA LYS A 471 26.75 -7.64 -16.60
C LYS A 471 26.93 -8.00 -15.11
N ALA A 472 26.00 -8.75 -14.52
CA ALA A 472 26.12 -9.28 -13.16
C ALA A 472 27.00 -10.54 -13.04
N GLU A 473 27.55 -11.05 -14.14
CA GLU A 473 28.40 -12.26 -14.17
C GLU A 473 27.70 -13.49 -13.54
N ILE A 474 26.41 -13.65 -13.84
CA ILE A 474 25.58 -14.78 -13.38
C ILE A 474 24.83 -15.51 -14.51
N SER A 475 25.15 -15.25 -15.78
CA SER A 475 24.48 -15.86 -16.94
C SER A 475 24.44 -17.39 -16.89
N MET A 476 25.59 -18.03 -16.67
CA MET A 476 25.66 -19.50 -16.64
C MET A 476 24.85 -20.10 -15.47
N GLN A 477 24.82 -19.44 -14.32
CA GLN A 477 24.03 -19.85 -13.17
C GLN A 477 22.53 -19.73 -13.49
N VAL A 478 22.10 -18.61 -14.06
CA VAL A 478 20.72 -18.38 -14.49
C VAL A 478 20.30 -19.41 -15.53
N MET A 479 21.10 -19.62 -16.57
CA MET A 479 20.83 -20.59 -17.65
C MET A 479 20.71 -22.02 -17.13
N ASN A 480 21.56 -22.42 -16.18
CA ASN A 480 21.49 -23.75 -15.58
C ASN A 480 20.20 -23.99 -14.79
N VAL A 481 19.60 -22.95 -14.22
CA VAL A 481 18.36 -23.02 -13.46
C VAL A 481 17.12 -22.85 -14.35
N ILE A 482 17.21 -22.12 -15.46
CA ILE A 482 16.08 -21.89 -16.37
C ILE A 482 15.51 -23.22 -16.92
N ILE A 483 16.35 -24.15 -17.39
CA ILE A 483 15.88 -25.41 -17.99
C ILE A 483 15.01 -26.23 -17.00
N PRO A 484 15.47 -26.56 -15.78
CA PRO A 484 14.60 -27.17 -14.76
C PRO A 484 13.37 -26.32 -14.40
N SER A 485 13.51 -24.99 -14.40
CA SER A 485 12.40 -24.09 -14.11
C SER A 485 11.31 -24.16 -15.18
N ILE A 486 11.66 -24.30 -16.46
CA ILE A 486 10.69 -24.50 -17.56
C ILE A 486 9.92 -25.81 -17.35
N GLU A 487 10.60 -26.90 -16.98
CA GLU A 487 9.94 -28.20 -16.73
C GLU A 487 8.93 -28.11 -15.58
N ILE A 488 9.30 -27.45 -14.48
CA ILE A 488 8.42 -27.24 -13.33
C ILE A 488 7.27 -26.32 -13.74
N MET A 489 7.56 -25.18 -14.36
CA MET A 489 6.58 -24.14 -14.68
C MET A 489 5.61 -24.56 -15.79
N TYR A 490 5.97 -25.50 -16.66
CA TYR A 490 5.10 -25.99 -17.72
C TYR A 490 3.78 -26.56 -17.17
N GLY A 491 3.82 -27.21 -16.00
CA GLY A 491 2.64 -27.74 -15.32
C GLY A 491 1.73 -26.66 -14.69
N TYR A 492 2.25 -25.46 -14.45
CA TYR A 492 1.53 -24.38 -13.78
C TYR A 492 1.13 -23.22 -14.71
N SER A 493 2.01 -22.83 -15.63
CA SER A 493 1.82 -21.71 -16.55
C SER A 493 2.72 -21.83 -17.78
N LYS A 494 2.10 -22.10 -18.94
CA LYS A 494 2.78 -22.13 -20.24
C LYS A 494 3.40 -20.76 -20.59
N HIS A 495 2.72 -19.66 -20.28
CA HIS A 495 3.22 -18.29 -20.51
C HIS A 495 4.55 -18.04 -19.79
N LYS A 496 4.64 -18.35 -18.48
CA LYS A 496 5.88 -18.16 -17.70
C LYS A 496 7.03 -19.02 -18.23
N SER A 497 6.72 -20.21 -18.72
CA SER A 497 7.68 -21.10 -19.38
C SER A 497 8.22 -20.51 -20.68
N ILE A 498 7.37 -19.87 -21.48
CA ILE A 498 7.76 -19.14 -22.69
C ILE A 498 8.66 -17.94 -22.35
N SER A 499 8.32 -17.15 -21.32
CA SER A 499 9.16 -16.03 -20.87
C SER A 499 10.55 -16.50 -20.40
N LEU A 500 10.62 -17.62 -19.68
CA LEU A 500 11.89 -18.25 -19.29
C LEU A 500 12.70 -18.70 -20.51
N ALA A 501 12.05 -19.30 -21.52
CA ALA A 501 12.72 -19.67 -22.77
C ALA A 501 13.21 -18.47 -23.58
N ARG A 502 12.48 -17.35 -23.59
CA ARG A 502 12.94 -16.10 -24.19
C ARG A 502 14.19 -15.57 -23.49
N LEU A 503 14.20 -15.55 -22.15
CA LEU A 503 15.38 -15.14 -21.38
C LEU A 503 16.56 -16.08 -21.68
N TYR A 504 16.33 -17.40 -21.75
CA TYR A 504 17.35 -18.36 -22.12
C TYR A 504 17.93 -18.05 -23.51
N SER A 505 17.08 -17.84 -24.52
CA SER A 505 17.49 -17.47 -25.89
C SER A 505 18.36 -16.20 -25.91
N SER A 506 17.91 -15.16 -25.22
CA SER A 506 18.65 -13.88 -25.13
C SER A 506 19.98 -14.03 -24.42
N LEU A 507 20.07 -14.84 -23.36
CA LEU A 507 21.33 -15.13 -22.67
C LEU A 507 22.29 -15.93 -23.56
N MET A 508 21.79 -16.90 -24.34
CA MET A 508 22.62 -17.66 -25.27
C MET A 508 23.38 -16.76 -26.25
N LEU A 509 22.75 -15.69 -26.74
CA LEU A 509 23.39 -14.75 -27.67
C LEU A 509 24.58 -13.98 -27.05
N LEU A 510 24.62 -13.88 -25.73
CA LEU A 510 25.70 -13.22 -24.98
C LEU A 510 26.81 -14.20 -24.58
N GLU A 511 26.60 -15.50 -24.78
CA GLU A 511 27.59 -16.55 -24.51
C GLU A 511 28.41 -16.91 -25.75
N ASN A 512 29.51 -17.66 -25.55
CA ASN A 512 30.39 -18.07 -26.65
C ASN A 512 29.64 -19.02 -27.62
N LYS A 513 29.82 -18.79 -28.94
CA LYS A 513 29.22 -19.57 -30.04
C LYS A 513 29.45 -21.08 -29.91
N ASP A 514 30.59 -21.48 -29.37
CA ASP A 514 30.94 -22.89 -29.16
C ASP A 514 29.97 -23.61 -28.20
N THR A 515 29.25 -22.86 -27.35
CA THR A 515 28.30 -23.41 -26.38
C THR A 515 26.88 -23.56 -26.93
N TRP A 516 26.57 -22.93 -28.07
CA TRP A 516 25.19 -22.82 -28.55
C TRP A 516 24.56 -24.18 -28.87
N ALA A 517 25.29 -25.07 -29.54
CA ALA A 517 24.79 -26.41 -29.87
C ALA A 517 24.40 -27.20 -28.60
N TYR A 518 25.28 -27.22 -27.60
CA TYR A 518 25.03 -27.86 -26.31
C TYR A 518 23.77 -27.30 -25.62
N LEU A 519 23.57 -25.98 -25.69
CA LEU A 519 22.45 -25.31 -25.04
C LEU A 519 21.11 -25.54 -25.76
N VAL A 520 21.12 -25.63 -27.09
CA VAL A 520 19.95 -26.04 -27.90
C VAL A 520 19.61 -27.51 -27.62
N ASP A 521 20.61 -28.39 -27.57
CA ASP A 521 20.43 -29.81 -27.27
C ASP A 521 19.78 -30.03 -25.89
N ARG A 522 20.18 -29.24 -24.89
CA ARG A 522 19.52 -29.26 -23.57
C ARG A 522 18.05 -28.86 -23.63
N ALA A 523 17.68 -27.89 -24.46
CA ALA A 523 16.28 -27.50 -24.63
C ALA A 523 15.45 -28.58 -25.34
N LEU A 524 16.05 -29.29 -26.31
CA LEU A 524 15.44 -30.45 -26.98
C LEU A 524 15.27 -31.66 -26.05
N GLN A 525 15.92 -31.67 -24.89
CA GLN A 525 15.80 -32.70 -23.86
C GLN A 525 14.82 -32.36 -22.73
N LEU A 526 14.14 -31.21 -22.77
CA LEU A 526 13.16 -30.80 -21.76
C LEU A 526 12.07 -31.87 -21.54
N LYS A 527 11.80 -32.22 -20.29
CA LYS A 527 10.73 -33.17 -19.88
C LYS A 527 9.33 -32.54 -19.94
N VAL A 528 8.98 -31.96 -21.09
CA VAL A 528 7.69 -31.36 -21.40
C VAL A 528 7.08 -32.03 -22.64
N GLY A 529 5.81 -31.72 -22.94
CA GLY A 529 5.12 -32.24 -24.13
C GLY A 529 5.92 -31.95 -25.41
N ALA A 530 5.95 -32.90 -26.35
CA ALA A 530 6.80 -32.83 -27.54
C ALA A 530 6.49 -31.60 -28.42
N SER A 531 5.20 -31.29 -28.66
CA SER A 531 4.81 -30.03 -29.30
C SER A 531 5.38 -28.80 -28.59
N PHE A 532 5.23 -28.68 -27.27
CA PHE A 532 5.75 -27.53 -26.52
C PHE A 532 7.28 -27.45 -26.58
N ARG A 533 7.96 -28.58 -26.46
CA ARG A 533 9.41 -28.69 -26.57
C ARG A 533 9.93 -28.16 -27.91
N CYS A 534 9.25 -28.53 -28.99
CA CYS A 534 9.63 -28.08 -30.33
C CYS A 534 9.31 -26.60 -30.56
N LYS A 535 8.24 -26.05 -29.96
CA LYS A 535 8.03 -24.59 -29.91
C LYS A 535 9.20 -23.87 -29.21
N ILE A 536 9.64 -24.36 -28.05
CA ILE A 536 10.77 -23.78 -27.30
C ILE A 536 12.06 -23.85 -28.13
N ALA A 537 12.37 -25.00 -28.74
CA ALA A 537 13.55 -25.16 -29.58
C ALA A 537 13.56 -24.20 -30.79
N MET A 538 12.43 -24.04 -31.48
CA MET A 538 12.28 -23.06 -32.57
C MET A 538 12.50 -21.63 -32.08
N MET A 539 11.96 -21.27 -30.90
CA MET A 539 12.18 -19.93 -30.31
C MET A 539 13.65 -19.65 -29.98
N LEU A 540 14.41 -20.66 -29.55
CA LEU A 540 15.86 -20.50 -29.33
C LEU A 540 16.58 -20.28 -30.65
N LEU A 541 16.25 -21.10 -31.66
CA LEU A 541 16.91 -21.08 -32.96
C LEU A 541 16.61 -19.82 -33.78
N GLN A 542 15.42 -19.23 -33.66
CA GLN A 542 15.05 -18.02 -34.41
C GLN A 542 16.01 -16.84 -34.21
N LYS A 543 16.68 -16.76 -33.05
CA LYS A 543 17.66 -15.70 -32.75
C LYS A 543 19.09 -16.04 -33.23
N MET A 544 19.34 -17.26 -33.69
CA MET A 544 20.67 -17.76 -34.05
C MET A 544 21.01 -17.51 -35.53
N PRO A 545 22.29 -17.56 -35.93
CA PRO A 545 22.66 -17.52 -37.34
C PRO A 545 22.06 -18.67 -38.16
N ILE A 546 21.80 -18.42 -39.46
CA ILE A 546 21.12 -19.36 -40.37
C ILE A 546 21.81 -20.74 -40.39
N ASP A 547 23.14 -20.80 -40.31
CA ASP A 547 23.88 -22.08 -40.31
C ASP A 547 23.50 -22.97 -39.13
N MET A 548 23.34 -22.40 -37.94
CA MET A 548 22.87 -23.10 -36.75
C MET A 548 21.40 -23.52 -36.90
N GLN A 549 20.55 -22.65 -37.45
CA GLN A 549 19.15 -22.99 -37.68
C GLN A 549 19.01 -24.18 -38.64
N ARG A 550 19.81 -24.22 -39.71
CA ARG A 550 19.85 -25.32 -40.68
C ARG A 550 20.34 -26.64 -40.08
N GLN A 551 21.27 -26.60 -39.12
CA GLN A 551 21.76 -27.80 -38.44
C GLN A 551 20.63 -28.56 -37.71
N TYR A 552 19.67 -27.84 -37.14
CA TYR A 552 18.54 -28.43 -36.37
C TYR A 552 17.27 -28.64 -37.20
N PHE A 553 17.28 -28.28 -38.48
CA PHE A 553 16.11 -28.35 -39.35
C PHE A 553 15.51 -29.77 -39.45
N SER A 554 16.36 -30.79 -39.66
CA SER A 554 15.90 -32.18 -39.76
C SER A 554 15.26 -32.67 -38.46
N VAL A 555 15.86 -32.33 -37.31
CA VAL A 555 15.36 -32.69 -35.98
C VAL A 555 14.00 -32.04 -35.71
N LEU A 556 13.84 -30.76 -36.06
CA LEU A 556 12.58 -30.04 -35.92
C LEU A 556 11.51 -30.60 -36.86
N ARG A 557 11.85 -30.86 -38.13
CA ARG A 557 10.93 -31.46 -39.11
C ARG A 557 10.39 -32.80 -38.62
N ASP A 558 11.27 -33.67 -38.13
CA ASP A 558 10.88 -34.98 -37.59
C ASP A 558 10.01 -34.87 -36.34
N CYS A 559 10.22 -33.85 -35.51
CA CYS A 559 9.37 -33.57 -34.36
C CYS A 559 7.98 -33.10 -34.78
N VAL A 560 7.92 -32.11 -35.68
CA VAL A 560 6.67 -31.49 -36.14
C VAL A 560 5.80 -32.51 -36.89
N ASN A 561 6.40 -33.38 -37.70
CA ASN A 561 5.69 -34.42 -38.43
C ASN A 561 5.06 -35.50 -37.52
N LYS A 562 5.56 -35.67 -36.29
CA LYS A 562 5.01 -36.62 -35.30
C LYS A 562 3.86 -36.04 -34.49
N GLU A 563 3.67 -34.72 -34.53
CA GLU A 563 2.66 -34.01 -33.75
C GLU A 563 1.51 -33.54 -34.65
N GLU A 564 0.27 -33.72 -34.19
CA GLU A 564 -0.93 -33.29 -34.94
C GLU A 564 -1.28 -31.81 -34.74
N SER A 565 -0.41 -31.01 -34.11
CA SER A 565 -0.69 -29.62 -33.75
C SER A 565 -0.57 -28.66 -34.94
N LEU A 566 -1.68 -28.03 -35.35
CA LEU A 566 -1.68 -27.02 -36.43
C LEU A 566 -0.82 -25.80 -36.06
N ASP A 567 -0.91 -25.29 -34.82
CA ASP A 567 -0.06 -24.19 -34.35
C ASP A 567 1.44 -24.47 -34.53
N LEU A 568 1.87 -25.70 -34.19
CA LEU A 568 3.27 -26.09 -34.27
C LEU A 568 3.72 -26.14 -35.73
N LYS A 569 2.84 -26.65 -36.59
CA LYS A 569 2.99 -26.68 -38.04
C LYS A 569 3.14 -25.26 -38.60
N ILE A 570 2.25 -24.32 -38.26
CA ILE A 570 2.33 -22.91 -38.69
C ILE A 570 3.65 -22.27 -38.23
N LEU A 571 4.01 -22.46 -36.95
CA LEU A 571 5.30 -21.97 -36.41
C LEU A 571 6.50 -22.54 -37.17
N PHE A 572 6.44 -23.82 -37.54
CA PHE A 572 7.48 -24.47 -38.31
C PHE A 572 7.55 -23.94 -39.75
N THR A 573 6.42 -23.67 -40.39
CA THR A 573 6.37 -23.02 -41.72
C THR A 573 7.06 -21.66 -41.67
N ASN A 574 6.71 -20.80 -40.71
CA ASN A 574 7.36 -19.49 -40.53
C ASN A 574 8.87 -19.64 -40.26
N PHE A 575 9.28 -20.67 -39.52
CA PHE A 575 10.69 -20.99 -39.30
C PHE A 575 11.39 -21.46 -40.58
N CYS A 576 10.73 -22.24 -41.45
CA CYS A 576 11.28 -22.66 -42.74
C CYS A 576 11.49 -21.47 -43.67
N GLU A 577 10.52 -20.56 -43.73
CA GLU A 577 10.59 -19.33 -44.51
C GLU A 577 11.76 -18.45 -44.05
N SER A 578 11.97 -18.30 -42.73
CA SER A 578 13.06 -17.46 -42.20
C SER A 578 14.47 -17.98 -42.53
N ILE A 579 14.62 -19.27 -42.86
CA ILE A 579 15.91 -19.88 -43.26
C ILE A 579 16.03 -20.18 -44.76
N GLY A 580 15.00 -19.83 -45.54
CA GLY A 580 14.93 -20.08 -46.98
C GLY A 580 14.80 -21.56 -47.35
N MET A 581 14.06 -22.34 -46.57
CA MET A 581 13.78 -23.76 -46.82
C MET A 581 12.32 -23.95 -47.23
N GLU A 582 12.05 -24.92 -48.12
CA GLU A 582 10.68 -25.24 -48.53
C GLU A 582 9.87 -25.77 -47.32
N ALA A 583 8.77 -25.08 -47.04
CA ALA A 583 7.81 -25.49 -46.03
C ALA A 583 6.97 -26.69 -46.52
N PRO A 584 6.56 -27.60 -45.62
CA PRO A 584 5.61 -28.66 -45.98
C PRO A 584 4.28 -28.03 -46.44
N THR A 585 3.73 -28.50 -47.56
CA THR A 585 2.43 -28.06 -48.09
C THR A 585 1.33 -28.28 -47.05
N MET A 586 0.71 -27.19 -46.56
CA MET A 586 -0.48 -27.26 -45.73
C MET A 586 -1.72 -27.06 -46.58
N ASP A 587 -2.67 -27.99 -46.50
CA ASP A 587 -4.04 -27.74 -46.97
C ASP A 587 -4.65 -26.69 -46.04
N TYR A 588 -4.90 -25.50 -46.59
CA TYR A 588 -5.26 -24.27 -45.88
C TYR A 588 -6.77 -24.14 -45.63
N ASP A 589 -7.52 -25.24 -45.58
CA ASP A 589 -8.98 -25.18 -45.69
C ASP A 589 -9.75 -24.74 -44.42
N ASP A 590 -9.11 -24.46 -43.27
CA ASP A 590 -9.85 -24.09 -42.04
C ASP A 590 -9.09 -23.15 -41.06
N SER A 591 -8.24 -22.22 -41.54
CA SER A 591 -7.39 -21.41 -40.64
C SER A 591 -8.10 -20.31 -39.84
N PHE A 592 -9.32 -19.88 -40.22
CA PHE A 592 -9.99 -18.75 -39.57
C PHE A 592 -10.70 -19.15 -38.27
N ASP A 593 -11.28 -20.36 -38.22
CA ASP A 593 -11.99 -20.86 -37.03
C ASP A 593 -11.02 -21.31 -35.92
N GLU A 594 -9.81 -21.75 -36.27
CA GLU A 594 -8.77 -22.06 -35.27
C GLU A 594 -8.10 -20.81 -34.69
N GLU A 595 -7.94 -19.73 -35.46
CA GLU A 595 -7.48 -18.44 -34.91
C GLU A 595 -8.51 -17.86 -33.92
N LEU A 596 -9.81 -18.06 -34.20
CA LEU A 596 -10.90 -17.75 -33.27
C LEU A 596 -10.91 -18.65 -32.03
N ASN A 597 -10.59 -19.94 -32.17
CA ASN A 597 -10.46 -20.85 -31.04
C ASN A 597 -9.19 -20.60 -30.21
N PHE A 598 -8.10 -20.14 -30.85
CA PHE A 598 -6.91 -19.66 -30.17
C PHE A 598 -7.27 -18.46 -29.30
N VAL A 599 -7.95 -17.44 -29.84
CA VAL A 599 -8.44 -16.29 -29.06
C VAL A 599 -9.41 -16.71 -27.94
N ARG A 600 -10.32 -17.67 -28.20
CA ARG A 600 -11.25 -18.20 -27.19
C ARG A 600 -10.60 -19.05 -26.11
N SER A 601 -9.45 -19.68 -26.38
CA SER A 601 -8.68 -20.42 -25.38
C SER A 601 -7.86 -19.52 -24.44
N TYR A 602 -7.76 -18.22 -24.77
CA TYR A 602 -7.16 -17.16 -23.95
C TYR A 602 -8.18 -16.32 -23.16
N ALA A 603 -9.48 -16.57 -23.34
CA ALA A 603 -10.58 -16.04 -22.51
C ALA A 603 -11.05 -17.11 -21.52
#